data_AF-A0A503XXY7-F1
#
_entry.id   AF-A0A503XXY7-F1
#
_cell.length_a   1.000
_cell.length_b   1.000
_cell.length_c   1.000
_cell.angle_alpha   90.00
_cell.angle_beta   90.00
_cell.angle_gamma   90.00
#
_symmetry.space_group_name_H-M   'P 1'
#
loop_
_entity.id
_entity.type
_entity.pdbx_description
1 polymer ?
#
loop_
_entity_poly.entity_id
_entity_poly.type
_entity_poly.pdbx_seq_one_letter_code
_entity_poly.pdbx_strand_id
1 'polypeptide(L)'
;MATSLPSLTREQVAALFKKQEEREAQERERIRQAMASSKVPVPEELAQAVIKLNSQYASAILRHHAGYPLAERRDSYLISLAIMEQCLQDLLVAIDVFESAVLSKESGYFRPGGEDQSGRTERRIQKELFATANAAASLVDHGRRLHKVQPIPGYDSKRVECFGTDGLHEFVIGLRVILHHLHAVEPGWLIEGSSNATFVIGNDMLRRIVGSYSKGLTGLPAIQAYIEASPEHVDLRKVFLDYRARMAAFNGWVKRQLEAETFIALHDYDTLNKRKGIADERMFWKAMTGNWLLNWKVPPDPHVHLPKYLTQAQLDEVYKLPRNSKKQVDLVISYMDKGGAVDDALRADAYELFARSPPAQPERPRASDAD
;
A
#
# COMPACT_ATOMS: atom_id res chain seq x y z
N MET A 1 29.86 55.81 12.11
CA MET A 1 28.79 56.29 11.22
C MET A 1 28.04 55.07 10.71
N ALA A 2 26.86 54.78 11.25
CA ALA A 2 26.02 53.68 10.79
C ALA A 2 25.23 54.16 9.56
N THR A 3 25.58 53.65 8.38
CA THR A 3 24.87 53.92 7.13
C THR A 3 23.49 53.27 7.23
N SER A 4 22.46 54.08 7.44
CA SER A 4 21.06 53.63 7.41
C SER A 4 20.76 53.07 6.02
N LEU A 5 20.49 51.77 5.93
CA LEU A 5 20.05 51.15 4.69
C LEU A 5 18.69 51.76 4.28
N PRO A 6 18.53 52.20 3.01
CA PRO A 6 17.27 52.77 2.57
C PRO A 6 16.14 51.74 2.71
N SER A 7 15.05 52.12 3.38
CA SER A 7 13.86 51.29 3.52
C SER A 7 13.15 51.16 2.17
N LEU A 8 12.97 49.93 1.71
CA LEU A 8 12.22 49.65 0.48
C LEU A 8 10.73 49.97 0.66
N THR A 9 10.10 50.53 -0.36
CA THR A 9 8.65 50.73 -0.38
C THR A 9 7.92 49.39 -0.54
N ARG A 10 6.65 49.31 -0.14
CA ARG A 10 5.82 48.10 -0.33
C ARG A 10 5.77 47.67 -1.81
N GLU A 11 5.74 48.61 -2.73
CA GLU A 11 5.74 48.35 -4.18
C GLU A 11 7.08 47.75 -4.64
N GLN A 12 8.20 48.27 -4.14
CA GLN A 12 9.53 47.72 -4.44
C GLN A 12 9.67 46.29 -3.89
N VAL A 13 9.16 46.03 -2.68
CA VAL A 13 9.14 44.69 -2.09
C VAL A 13 8.28 43.73 -2.93
N ALA A 14 7.07 44.14 -3.32
CA ALA A 14 6.19 43.33 -4.17
C ALA A 14 6.81 43.03 -5.54
N ALA A 15 7.47 44.01 -6.16
CA ALA A 15 8.17 43.83 -7.43
C ALA A 15 9.36 42.85 -7.31
N LEU A 16 10.10 42.89 -6.18
CA LEU A 16 11.18 41.95 -5.91
C LEU A 16 10.66 40.52 -5.71
N PHE A 17 9.56 40.34 -4.97
CA PHE A 17 8.92 39.02 -4.82
C PHE A 17 8.44 38.47 -6.15
N LYS A 18 7.74 39.28 -6.96
CA LYS A 18 7.30 38.87 -8.30
C LYS A 18 8.48 38.43 -9.18
N LYS A 19 9.56 39.22 -9.20
CA LYS A 19 10.78 38.88 -9.96
C LYS A 19 11.46 37.61 -9.43
N GLN A 20 11.38 37.35 -8.13
CA GLN A 20 11.87 36.11 -7.53
C GLN A 20 11.01 34.92 -7.99
N GLU A 21 9.70 35.03 -7.92
CA GLU A 21 8.76 33.98 -8.36
C GLU A 21 8.93 33.64 -9.85
N GLU A 22 9.10 34.66 -10.70
CA GLU A 22 9.37 34.48 -12.14
C GLU A 22 10.69 33.72 -12.38
N ARG A 23 11.76 34.09 -11.66
CA ARG A 23 13.06 33.38 -11.76
C ARG A 23 12.95 31.92 -11.32
N GLU A 24 12.26 31.67 -10.21
CA GLU A 24 12.05 30.31 -9.72
C GLU A 24 11.16 29.50 -10.67
N ALA A 25 10.15 30.11 -11.28
CA ALA A 25 9.31 29.45 -12.29
C ALA A 25 10.11 29.07 -13.53
N GLN A 26 10.96 29.97 -14.04
CA GLN A 26 11.86 29.70 -15.16
C GLN A 26 12.85 28.57 -14.83
N GLU A 27 13.42 28.58 -13.62
CA GLU A 27 14.34 27.54 -13.18
C GLU A 27 13.64 26.18 -13.07
N ARG A 28 12.44 26.12 -12.49
CA ARG A 28 11.65 24.88 -12.43
C ARG A 28 11.34 24.34 -13.83
N GLU A 29 11.00 25.21 -14.77
CA GLU A 29 10.74 24.82 -16.15
C GLU A 29 12.01 24.29 -16.84
N ARG A 30 13.17 24.91 -16.60
CA ARG A 30 14.46 24.41 -17.07
C ARG A 30 14.76 23.02 -16.53
N ILE A 31 14.58 22.79 -15.23
CA ILE A 31 14.76 21.48 -14.59
C ILE A 31 13.79 20.46 -15.17
N ARG A 32 12.53 20.84 -15.40
CA ARG A 32 11.50 19.97 -16.01
C ARG A 32 11.90 19.50 -17.41
N GLN A 33 12.37 20.43 -18.26
CA GLN A 33 12.83 20.11 -19.60
C GLN A 33 14.08 19.24 -19.56
N ALA A 34 15.04 19.56 -18.70
CA ALA A 34 16.25 18.76 -18.51
C ALA A 34 15.92 17.32 -18.09
N MET A 35 14.97 17.14 -17.15
CA MET A 35 14.48 15.84 -16.69
C MET A 35 13.88 15.01 -17.84
N ALA A 36 13.01 15.62 -18.64
CA ALA A 36 12.36 14.95 -19.77
C ALA A 36 13.37 14.45 -20.84
N SER A 37 14.48 15.17 -21.03
CA SER A 37 15.54 14.82 -21.98
C SER A 37 16.72 14.07 -21.37
N SER A 38 16.69 13.81 -20.07
CA SER A 38 17.84 13.24 -19.35
C SER A 38 18.12 11.81 -19.79
N LYS A 39 19.39 11.43 -19.78
CA LYS A 39 19.78 10.02 -19.77
C LYS A 39 19.38 9.39 -18.43
N VAL A 40 19.26 8.07 -18.44
CA VAL A 40 19.04 7.25 -17.24
C VAL A 40 20.30 6.42 -16.99
N PRO A 41 20.86 6.42 -15.77
CA PRO A 41 20.44 7.21 -14.60
C PRO A 41 20.59 8.72 -14.78
N VAL A 42 19.75 9.49 -14.08
CA VAL A 42 19.77 10.96 -14.11
C VAL A 42 21.12 11.48 -13.58
N PRO A 43 21.76 12.45 -14.25
CA PRO A 43 22.98 13.09 -13.75
C PRO A 43 22.80 13.66 -12.35
N GLU A 44 23.82 13.49 -11.49
CA GLU A 44 23.74 13.86 -10.07
C GLU A 44 23.43 15.34 -9.85
N GLU A 45 23.91 16.24 -10.72
CA GLU A 45 23.60 17.67 -10.65
C GLU A 45 22.09 17.94 -10.81
N LEU A 46 21.45 17.25 -11.75
CA LEU A 46 20.01 17.36 -11.99
C LEU A 46 19.21 16.71 -10.87
N ALA A 47 19.66 15.55 -10.37
CA ALA A 47 19.08 14.91 -9.20
C ALA A 47 19.06 15.85 -7.98
N GLN A 48 20.19 16.49 -7.68
CA GLN A 48 20.31 17.45 -6.59
C GLN A 48 19.44 18.70 -6.80
N ALA A 49 19.34 19.19 -8.04
CA ALA A 49 18.46 20.30 -8.36
C ALA A 49 17.00 19.97 -8.05
N VAL A 50 16.52 18.77 -8.41
CA VAL A 50 15.16 18.31 -8.11
C VAL A 50 14.94 18.10 -6.61
N ILE A 51 15.92 17.50 -5.91
CA ILE A 51 15.82 17.20 -4.48
C ILE A 51 15.65 18.48 -3.64
N LYS A 52 16.27 19.59 -4.06
CA LYS A 52 16.18 20.89 -3.38
C LYS A 52 14.84 21.60 -3.55
N LEU A 53 14.01 21.17 -4.49
CA LEU A 53 12.70 21.80 -4.70
C LEU A 53 11.71 21.41 -3.59
N ASN A 54 10.66 22.20 -3.40
CA ASN A 54 9.51 21.78 -2.61
C ASN A 54 8.92 20.47 -3.18
N SER A 55 8.39 19.59 -2.31
CA SER A 55 7.82 18.28 -2.65
C SER A 55 6.78 18.33 -3.77
N GLN A 56 5.95 19.38 -3.84
CA GLN A 56 4.95 19.54 -4.89
C GLN A 56 5.62 19.71 -6.27
N TYR A 57 6.63 20.58 -6.37
CA TYR A 57 7.34 20.85 -7.62
C TYR A 57 8.23 19.67 -8.04
N ALA A 58 8.92 19.06 -7.07
CA ALA A 58 9.71 17.86 -7.33
C ALA A 58 8.83 16.73 -7.89
N SER A 59 7.69 16.46 -7.25
CA SER A 59 6.71 15.46 -7.74
C SER A 59 6.24 15.78 -9.15
N ALA A 60 5.90 17.03 -9.45
CA ALA A 60 5.45 17.43 -10.79
C ALA A 60 6.54 17.23 -11.86
N ILE A 61 7.80 17.54 -11.52
CA ILE A 61 8.94 17.35 -12.43
C ILE A 61 9.27 15.86 -12.61
N LEU A 62 9.25 15.07 -11.54
CA LEU A 62 9.55 13.63 -11.59
C LEU A 62 8.54 12.85 -12.43
N ARG A 63 7.34 13.38 -12.71
CA ARG A 63 6.42 12.78 -13.70
C ARG A 63 6.97 12.76 -15.13
N HIS A 64 7.99 13.58 -15.41
CA HIS A 64 8.70 13.58 -16.69
C HIS A 64 9.91 12.64 -16.72
N HIS A 65 10.22 11.97 -15.61
CA HIS A 65 11.29 10.98 -15.55
C HIS A 65 10.92 9.73 -16.37
N ALA A 66 11.88 9.14 -17.09
CA ALA A 66 11.64 7.99 -17.97
C ALA A 66 11.06 6.76 -17.24
N GLY A 67 11.38 6.58 -15.95
CA GLY A 67 10.83 5.52 -15.09
C GLY A 67 9.42 5.75 -14.57
N TYR A 68 8.90 6.99 -14.63
CA TYR A 68 7.59 7.33 -14.04
C TYR A 68 6.42 6.52 -14.62
N PRO A 69 6.28 6.34 -15.95
CA PRO A 69 5.17 5.56 -16.50
C PRO A 69 5.13 4.13 -15.96
N LEU A 70 6.29 3.48 -15.79
CA LEU A 70 6.37 2.14 -15.23
C LEU A 70 6.07 2.14 -13.72
N ALA A 71 6.59 3.13 -12.98
CA ALA A 71 6.30 3.29 -11.56
C ALA A 71 4.79 3.45 -11.28
N GLU A 72 4.10 4.31 -12.05
CA GLU A 72 2.64 4.50 -11.91
C GLU A 72 1.87 3.18 -12.15
N ARG A 73 2.26 2.40 -13.17
CA ARG A 73 1.63 1.11 -13.45
C ARG A 73 1.95 0.07 -12.39
N ARG A 74 3.19 0.03 -11.88
CA ARG A 74 3.57 -0.83 -10.76
C ARG A 74 2.71 -0.50 -9.55
N ASP A 75 2.62 0.76 -9.16
CA ASP A 75 1.91 1.17 -7.95
C ASP A 75 0.41 0.83 -8.07
N SER A 76 -0.20 1.09 -9.23
CA SER A 76 -1.58 0.68 -9.52
C SER A 76 -1.77 -0.84 -9.41
N TYR A 77 -0.82 -1.61 -9.94
CA TYR A 77 -0.84 -3.08 -9.88
C TYR A 77 -0.69 -3.59 -8.45
N LEU A 78 0.24 -3.04 -7.67
CA LEU A 78 0.46 -3.42 -6.27
C LEU A 78 -0.73 -3.07 -5.38
N ILE A 79 -1.37 -1.93 -5.61
CA ILE A 79 -2.64 -1.57 -4.94
C ILE A 79 -3.74 -2.57 -5.32
N SER A 80 -3.90 -2.87 -6.61
CA SER A 80 -4.90 -3.85 -7.06
C SER A 80 -4.65 -5.24 -6.49
N LEU A 81 -3.40 -5.64 -6.29
CA LEU A 81 -3.02 -6.90 -5.67
C LEU A 81 -3.42 -6.91 -4.19
N ALA A 82 -3.13 -5.85 -3.44
CA ALA A 82 -3.53 -5.73 -2.04
C ALA A 82 -5.07 -5.77 -1.88
N ILE A 83 -5.80 -5.07 -2.75
CA ILE A 83 -7.27 -5.12 -2.77
C ILE A 83 -7.76 -6.55 -3.05
N MET A 84 -7.15 -7.24 -4.02
CA MET A 84 -7.53 -8.63 -4.32
C MET A 84 -7.26 -9.57 -3.15
N GLU A 85 -6.12 -9.44 -2.47
CA GLU A 85 -5.80 -10.21 -1.26
C GLU A 85 -6.82 -9.96 -0.14
N GLN A 86 -7.24 -8.70 0.05
CA GLN A 86 -8.27 -8.34 1.02
C GLN A 86 -9.63 -8.94 0.65
N CYS A 87 -10.10 -8.80 -0.59
CA CYS A 87 -11.37 -9.38 -1.03
C CYS A 87 -11.40 -10.92 -0.89
N LEU A 88 -10.29 -11.60 -1.23
CA LEU A 88 -10.16 -13.03 -1.02
C LEU A 88 -10.29 -13.40 0.46
N GLN A 89 -9.62 -12.66 1.34
CA GLN A 89 -9.68 -12.90 2.78
C GLN A 89 -11.10 -12.70 3.31
N ASP A 90 -11.77 -11.62 2.89
CA ASP A 90 -13.14 -11.31 3.31
C ASP A 90 -14.14 -12.38 2.84
N LEU A 91 -13.98 -12.89 1.61
CA LEU A 91 -14.79 -13.99 1.08
C LEU A 91 -14.57 -15.29 1.87
N LEU A 92 -13.33 -15.67 2.12
CA LEU A 92 -13.01 -16.89 2.88
C LEU A 92 -13.53 -16.80 4.31
N VAL A 93 -13.41 -15.63 4.97
CA VAL A 93 -13.98 -15.40 6.30
C VAL A 93 -15.51 -15.45 6.27
N ALA A 94 -16.16 -14.93 5.21
CA ALA A 94 -17.61 -15.04 5.08
C ALA A 94 -18.05 -16.51 4.96
N ILE A 95 -17.28 -17.34 4.25
CA ILE A 95 -17.51 -18.80 4.15
C ILE A 95 -17.25 -19.49 5.50
N ASP A 96 -16.18 -19.13 6.23
CA ASP A 96 -15.89 -19.69 7.57
C ASP A 96 -16.99 -19.40 8.58
N VAL A 97 -17.55 -18.19 8.55
CA VAL A 97 -18.68 -17.79 9.40
C VAL A 97 -19.93 -18.60 9.06
N PHE A 98 -20.18 -18.84 7.77
CA PHE A 98 -21.26 -19.71 7.33
C PHE A 98 -21.09 -21.14 7.82
N GLU A 99 -19.90 -21.73 7.59
CA GLU A 99 -19.56 -23.08 8.03
C GLU A 99 -19.77 -23.23 9.55
N SER A 100 -19.24 -22.29 10.32
CA SER A 100 -19.37 -22.27 11.78
C SER A 100 -20.83 -22.17 12.24
N ALA A 101 -21.64 -21.36 11.55
CA ALA A 101 -23.05 -21.20 11.88
C ALA A 101 -23.86 -22.47 11.56
N VAL A 102 -23.59 -23.12 10.44
CA VAL A 102 -24.28 -24.35 10.02
C VAL A 102 -23.93 -25.55 10.89
N LEU A 103 -22.65 -25.69 11.26
CA LEU A 103 -22.18 -26.81 12.08
C LEU A 103 -22.52 -26.66 13.57
N SER A 104 -22.88 -25.46 14.02
CA SER A 104 -23.31 -25.23 15.40
C SER A 104 -24.67 -25.90 15.67
N LYS A 105 -24.68 -26.83 16.64
CA LYS A 105 -25.88 -27.58 17.07
C LYS A 105 -27.00 -26.68 17.61
N GLU A 106 -26.66 -25.45 18.00
CA GLU A 106 -27.56 -24.48 18.63
C GLU A 106 -27.99 -23.35 17.68
N SER A 107 -27.45 -23.27 16.46
CA SER A 107 -27.66 -22.09 15.60
C SER A 107 -29.10 -21.91 15.13
N GLY A 108 -29.89 -23.00 15.07
CA GLY A 108 -31.21 -22.97 14.46
C GLY A 108 -31.20 -22.45 13.02
N TYR A 109 -30.05 -22.51 12.34
CA TYR A 109 -29.82 -21.82 11.06
C TYR A 109 -30.83 -22.21 9.96
N PHE A 110 -31.27 -23.48 9.98
CA PHE A 110 -32.30 -24.02 9.09
C PHE A 110 -33.67 -24.23 9.76
N ARG A 111 -33.84 -23.74 11.00
CA ARG A 111 -35.13 -23.81 11.71
C ARG A 111 -35.99 -22.60 11.32
N PRO A 112 -37.33 -22.70 11.41
CA PRO A 112 -38.22 -21.54 11.27
C PRO A 112 -37.79 -20.41 12.21
N GLY A 113 -37.60 -19.19 11.68
CA GLY A 113 -37.03 -18.04 12.38
C GLY A 113 -35.53 -17.80 12.11
N GLY A 114 -34.83 -18.76 11.48
CA GLY A 114 -33.45 -18.63 11.02
C GLY A 114 -33.31 -17.98 9.63
N GLU A 115 -34.42 -17.72 8.92
CA GLU A 115 -34.40 -17.24 7.52
C GLU A 115 -33.64 -15.91 7.38
N ASP A 116 -33.79 -15.01 8.35
CA ASP A 116 -33.09 -13.72 8.36
C ASP A 116 -31.57 -13.87 8.54
N GLN A 117 -31.13 -14.87 9.31
CA GLN A 117 -29.70 -15.15 9.48
C GLN A 117 -29.13 -15.81 8.23
N SER A 118 -29.86 -16.78 7.66
CA SER A 118 -29.46 -17.46 6.43
C SER A 118 -29.35 -16.48 5.27
N GLY A 119 -30.39 -15.68 5.03
CA GLY A 119 -30.39 -14.67 3.96
C GLY A 119 -29.34 -13.58 4.15
N ARG A 120 -28.99 -13.19 5.39
CA ARG A 120 -27.89 -12.25 5.64
C ARG A 120 -26.52 -12.85 5.29
N THR A 121 -26.30 -14.10 5.66
CA THR A 121 -25.04 -14.80 5.42
C THR A 121 -24.84 -15.03 3.93
N GLU A 122 -25.88 -15.48 3.24
CA GLU A 122 -25.92 -15.61 1.79
C GLU A 122 -25.58 -14.29 1.08
N ARG A 123 -26.28 -13.21 1.40
CA ARG A 123 -26.03 -11.90 0.79
C ARG A 123 -24.60 -11.42 1.06
N ARG A 124 -24.04 -11.71 2.23
CA ARG A 124 -22.65 -11.41 2.54
C ARG A 124 -21.71 -12.18 1.60
N ILE A 125 -21.87 -13.49 1.48
CA ILE A 125 -21.04 -14.32 0.59
C ILE A 125 -21.16 -13.87 -0.86
N GLN A 126 -22.37 -13.62 -1.37
CA GLN A 126 -22.60 -13.12 -2.72
C GLN A 126 -21.89 -11.78 -2.96
N LYS A 127 -21.98 -10.85 -2.00
CA LYS A 127 -21.28 -9.55 -2.07
C LYS A 127 -19.77 -9.73 -2.12
N GLU A 128 -19.18 -10.55 -1.24
CA GLU A 128 -17.73 -10.77 -1.23
C GLU A 128 -17.26 -11.55 -2.47
N LEU A 129 -18.07 -12.48 -2.99
CA LEU A 129 -17.82 -13.19 -4.23
C LEU A 129 -17.77 -12.24 -5.42
N PHE A 130 -18.75 -11.33 -5.51
CA PHE A 130 -18.77 -10.28 -6.52
C PHE A 130 -17.54 -9.36 -6.42
N ALA A 131 -17.22 -8.90 -5.21
CA ALA A 131 -16.04 -8.05 -4.99
C ALA A 131 -14.74 -8.76 -5.42
N THR A 132 -14.57 -10.02 -5.02
CA THR A 132 -13.40 -10.85 -5.35
C THR A 132 -13.26 -11.09 -6.85
N ALA A 133 -14.36 -11.42 -7.55
CA ALA A 133 -14.31 -11.63 -9.00
C ALA A 133 -13.96 -10.34 -9.77
N ASN A 134 -14.47 -9.19 -9.33
CA ASN A 134 -14.12 -7.89 -9.91
C ASN A 134 -12.64 -7.52 -9.64
N ALA A 135 -12.16 -7.75 -8.42
CA ALA A 135 -10.78 -7.50 -8.05
C ALA A 135 -9.81 -8.41 -8.83
N ALA A 136 -10.16 -9.68 -9.05
CA ALA A 136 -9.38 -10.62 -9.87
C ALA A 136 -9.22 -10.13 -11.31
N ALA A 137 -10.33 -9.75 -11.96
CA ALA A 137 -10.30 -9.22 -13.32
C ALA A 137 -9.49 -7.92 -13.41
N SER A 138 -9.66 -7.02 -12.43
CA SER A 138 -8.92 -5.75 -12.36
C SER A 138 -7.42 -5.95 -12.20
N LEU A 139 -7.00 -6.89 -11.33
CA LEU A 139 -5.59 -7.23 -11.13
C LEU A 139 -4.95 -7.74 -12.43
N VAL A 140 -5.65 -8.59 -13.19
CA VAL A 140 -5.18 -9.10 -14.48
C VAL A 140 -5.04 -7.97 -15.49
N ASP A 141 -6.01 -7.05 -15.56
CA ASP A 141 -5.91 -5.89 -16.45
C ASP A 141 -4.77 -4.95 -16.07
N HIS A 142 -4.54 -4.72 -14.78
CA HIS A 142 -3.39 -3.95 -14.29
C HIS A 142 -2.07 -4.65 -14.61
N GLY A 143 -1.99 -5.97 -14.46
CA GLY A 143 -0.82 -6.77 -14.83
C GLY A 143 -0.50 -6.70 -16.32
N ARG A 144 -1.51 -6.79 -17.18
CA ARG A 144 -1.38 -6.61 -18.64
C ARG A 144 -0.90 -5.21 -18.99
N ARG A 145 -1.45 -4.17 -18.36
CA ARG A 145 -1.03 -2.76 -18.58
C ARG A 145 0.42 -2.53 -18.12
N LEU A 146 0.82 -3.12 -17.00
CA LEU A 146 2.20 -3.10 -16.51
C LEU A 146 3.15 -3.72 -17.55
N HIS A 147 2.84 -4.95 -17.99
CA HIS A 147 3.63 -5.66 -19.01
C HIS A 147 3.65 -4.92 -20.36
N LYS A 148 2.55 -4.24 -20.73
CA LYS A 148 2.49 -3.45 -21.97
C LYS A 148 3.38 -2.21 -21.93
N VAL A 149 3.51 -1.55 -20.77
CA VAL A 149 4.38 -0.38 -20.62
C VAL A 149 5.84 -0.79 -20.70
N GLN A 150 6.22 -1.89 -20.04
CA GLN A 150 7.52 -2.49 -20.23
C GLN A 150 7.44 -4.02 -20.16
N PRO A 151 7.78 -4.74 -21.24
CA PRO A 151 7.72 -6.18 -21.27
C PRO A 151 8.56 -6.81 -20.17
N ILE A 152 7.91 -7.61 -19.34
CA ILE A 152 8.54 -8.42 -18.31
C ILE A 152 8.94 -9.76 -18.95
N PRO A 153 10.23 -10.12 -18.99
CA PRO A 153 10.68 -11.38 -19.59
C PRO A 153 9.98 -12.59 -18.97
N GLY A 154 9.46 -13.49 -19.81
CA GLY A 154 8.80 -14.72 -19.36
C GLY A 154 7.41 -14.54 -18.73
N TYR A 155 6.79 -13.36 -18.83
CA TYR A 155 5.48 -13.08 -18.21
C TYR A 155 4.40 -14.10 -18.55
N ASP A 156 4.16 -14.36 -19.84
CA ASP A 156 3.12 -15.30 -20.25
C ASP A 156 3.45 -16.75 -19.89
N SER A 157 4.71 -17.16 -20.05
CA SER A 157 5.17 -18.48 -19.63
C SER A 157 4.97 -18.70 -18.13
N LYS A 158 5.30 -17.70 -17.31
CA LYS A 158 5.12 -17.79 -15.86
C LYS A 158 3.66 -17.75 -15.44
N ARG A 159 2.83 -17.00 -16.17
CA ARG A 159 1.38 -17.01 -15.97
C ARG A 159 0.83 -18.41 -16.18
N VAL A 160 1.18 -19.06 -17.29
CA VAL A 160 0.77 -20.46 -17.57
C VAL A 160 1.34 -21.43 -16.55
N GLU A 161 2.60 -21.26 -16.14
CA GLU A 161 3.22 -22.10 -15.11
C GLU A 161 2.48 -22.03 -13.76
N CYS A 162 2.14 -20.82 -13.30
CA CYS A 162 1.53 -20.64 -11.99
C CYS A 162 0.01 -20.88 -11.99
N PHE A 163 -0.70 -20.44 -13.03
CA PHE A 163 -2.15 -20.57 -13.11
C PHE A 163 -2.61 -21.86 -13.77
N GLY A 164 -1.73 -22.58 -14.47
CA GLY A 164 -2.05 -23.79 -15.19
C GLY A 164 -2.83 -23.54 -16.48
N THR A 165 -3.33 -24.63 -17.06
CA THR A 165 -4.19 -24.64 -18.26
C THR A 165 -5.52 -25.36 -17.99
N ASP A 166 -5.85 -25.57 -16.71
CA ASP A 166 -7.08 -26.25 -16.26
C ASP A 166 -8.33 -25.35 -16.31
N GLY A 167 -8.15 -24.05 -16.59
CA GLY A 167 -9.23 -23.09 -16.74
C GLY A 167 -9.70 -22.43 -15.44
N LEU A 168 -9.07 -22.75 -14.29
CA LEU A 168 -9.41 -22.11 -13.01
C LEU A 168 -9.26 -20.57 -13.09
N HIS A 169 -8.19 -20.10 -13.72
CA HIS A 169 -7.91 -18.67 -13.83
C HIS A 169 -8.96 -17.93 -14.67
N GLU A 170 -9.25 -18.47 -15.85
CA GLU A 170 -10.30 -17.96 -16.73
C GLU A 170 -11.68 -18.03 -16.06
N PHE A 171 -11.96 -19.09 -15.29
CA PHE A 171 -13.20 -19.21 -14.52
C PHE A 171 -13.34 -18.10 -13.48
N VAL A 172 -12.33 -17.88 -12.62
CA VAL A 172 -12.37 -16.85 -11.56
C VAL A 172 -12.51 -15.44 -12.14
N ILE A 173 -11.84 -15.13 -13.25
CA ILE A 173 -12.01 -13.82 -13.93
C ILE A 173 -13.39 -13.73 -14.58
N GLY A 174 -13.83 -14.82 -15.22
CA GLY A 174 -15.13 -14.94 -15.87
C GLY A 174 -16.31 -14.82 -14.91
N LEU A 175 -16.10 -15.15 -13.63
CA LEU A 175 -17.11 -14.99 -12.58
C LEU A 175 -17.65 -13.56 -12.53
N ARG A 176 -16.86 -12.53 -12.87
CA ARG A 176 -17.39 -11.16 -12.96
C ARG A 176 -18.60 -11.12 -13.87
N VAL A 177 -18.49 -11.62 -15.10
CA VAL A 177 -19.58 -11.59 -16.09
C VAL A 177 -20.69 -12.55 -15.70
N ILE A 178 -20.34 -13.75 -15.23
CA ILE A 178 -21.30 -14.77 -14.79
C ILE A 178 -22.18 -14.23 -13.65
N LEU A 179 -21.61 -13.53 -12.67
CA LEU A 179 -22.33 -12.96 -11.52
C LEU A 179 -23.23 -11.78 -11.88
N HIS A 180 -22.99 -11.06 -12.99
CA HIS A 180 -23.93 -10.03 -13.47
C HIS A 180 -25.19 -10.64 -14.10
N HIS A 181 -25.11 -11.89 -14.56
CA HIS A 181 -26.20 -12.60 -15.23
C HIS A 181 -26.80 -13.72 -14.39
N LEU A 182 -26.16 -14.09 -13.28
CA LEU A 182 -26.79 -14.75 -12.16
C LEU A 182 -27.74 -13.74 -11.52
N HIS A 183 -29.04 -13.86 -11.82
CA HIS A 183 -30.03 -13.46 -10.82
C HIS A 183 -29.58 -14.08 -9.50
N ALA A 184 -29.45 -13.24 -8.46
CA ALA A 184 -28.85 -13.54 -7.15
C ALA A 184 -28.82 -15.06 -6.89
N VAL A 185 -27.61 -15.64 -7.05
CA VAL A 185 -27.34 -17.08 -6.99
C VAL A 185 -28.28 -17.72 -5.97
N GLU A 186 -29.17 -18.64 -6.37
CA GLU A 186 -29.75 -19.57 -5.39
C GLU A 186 -28.56 -20.36 -4.86
N PRO A 187 -28.04 -20.04 -3.68
CA PRO A 187 -26.78 -20.55 -3.29
C PRO A 187 -27.01 -21.96 -2.79
N GLY A 188 -26.32 -22.89 -3.42
CA GLY A 188 -26.21 -24.22 -2.87
C GLY A 188 -25.30 -24.15 -1.64
N TRP A 189 -25.67 -24.88 -0.61
CA TRP A 189 -24.73 -25.28 0.42
C TRP A 189 -24.58 -26.79 0.36
N LEU A 190 -23.35 -27.25 0.52
CA LEU A 190 -23.04 -28.66 0.64
C LEU A 190 -22.56 -28.92 2.06
N ILE A 191 -23.24 -29.83 2.75
CA ILE A 191 -22.86 -30.32 4.07
C ILE A 191 -22.30 -31.73 3.87
N GLU A 192 -20.99 -31.88 4.01
CA GLU A 192 -20.31 -33.17 3.93
C GLU A 192 -20.16 -33.76 5.34
N GLY A 193 -21.13 -34.59 5.73
CA GLY A 193 -21.16 -35.21 7.05
C GLY A 193 -21.44 -34.21 8.19
N SER A 194 -20.92 -34.46 9.39
CA SER A 194 -21.16 -33.63 10.57
C SER A 194 -20.10 -32.55 10.81
N SER A 195 -19.15 -32.39 9.89
CA SER A 195 -17.87 -31.71 10.17
C SER A 195 -17.41 -30.71 9.10
N ASN A 196 -18.10 -30.60 7.96
CA ASN A 196 -17.71 -29.69 6.89
C ASN A 196 -18.96 -29.12 6.22
N ALA A 197 -19.02 -27.80 6.04
CA ALA A 197 -20.07 -27.13 5.30
C ALA A 197 -19.46 -26.02 4.44
N THR A 198 -19.73 -26.05 3.13
CA THR A 198 -19.20 -25.07 2.18
C THR A 198 -20.30 -24.49 1.30
N PHE A 199 -19.97 -23.38 0.66
CA PHE A 199 -20.83 -22.70 -0.29
C PHE A 199 -20.48 -23.15 -1.70
N VAL A 200 -21.50 -23.52 -2.48
CA VAL A 200 -21.30 -24.13 -3.80
C VAL A 200 -22.14 -23.45 -4.88
N ILE A 201 -21.71 -23.61 -6.13
CA ILE A 201 -22.50 -23.22 -7.31
C ILE A 201 -22.76 -24.47 -8.16
N GLY A 202 -24.02 -24.72 -8.50
CA GLY A 202 -24.41 -25.85 -9.37
C GLY A 202 -23.88 -25.71 -10.80
N ASN A 203 -23.36 -26.80 -11.35
CA ASN A 203 -22.80 -26.82 -12.71
C ASN A 203 -23.85 -26.59 -13.80
N ASP A 204 -25.07 -27.07 -13.60
CA ASP A 204 -26.20 -26.90 -14.52
C ASP A 204 -26.51 -25.40 -14.74
N MET A 205 -26.54 -24.64 -13.66
CA MET A 205 -26.73 -23.19 -13.67
C MET A 205 -25.54 -22.51 -14.35
N LEU A 206 -24.30 -22.86 -13.99
CA LEU A 206 -23.10 -22.31 -14.62
C LEU A 206 -23.10 -22.56 -16.14
N ARG A 207 -23.38 -23.79 -16.58
CA ARG A 207 -23.48 -24.15 -18.01
C ARG A 207 -24.55 -23.34 -18.73
N ARG A 208 -25.72 -23.17 -18.12
CA ARG A 208 -26.81 -22.36 -18.70
C ARG A 208 -26.37 -20.92 -18.93
N ILE A 209 -25.72 -20.30 -17.95
CA ILE A 209 -25.29 -18.91 -18.02
C ILE A 209 -24.15 -18.74 -19.02
N VAL A 210 -23.13 -19.60 -18.95
CA VAL A 210 -21.98 -19.57 -19.84
C VAL A 210 -22.41 -19.77 -21.30
N GLY A 211 -23.36 -20.67 -21.56
CA GLY A 211 -23.95 -20.85 -22.90
C GLY A 211 -24.75 -19.64 -23.38
N SER A 212 -25.49 -18.98 -22.49
CA SER A 212 -26.34 -17.83 -22.82
C SER A 212 -25.56 -16.51 -23.00
N TYR A 213 -24.43 -16.35 -22.31
CA TYR A 213 -23.68 -15.08 -22.20
C TYR A 213 -22.22 -15.18 -22.65
N SER A 214 -21.96 -16.03 -23.66
CA SER A 214 -20.63 -16.30 -24.20
C SER A 214 -19.86 -15.08 -24.72
N LYS A 215 -20.56 -14.06 -25.24
CA LYS A 215 -19.95 -12.87 -25.87
C LYS A 215 -19.11 -12.02 -24.91
N GLY A 216 -19.35 -12.09 -23.60
CA GLY A 216 -18.62 -11.33 -22.59
C GLY A 216 -17.46 -12.08 -21.93
N LEU A 217 -17.31 -13.38 -22.19
CA LEU A 217 -16.39 -14.25 -21.49
C LEU A 217 -15.09 -14.44 -22.29
N THR A 218 -13.99 -13.88 -21.78
CA THR A 218 -12.65 -14.19 -22.29
C THR A 218 -12.23 -15.58 -21.83
N GLY A 219 -11.70 -16.41 -22.74
CA GLY A 219 -11.26 -17.77 -22.38
C GLY A 219 -12.40 -18.78 -22.22
N LEU A 220 -13.53 -18.56 -22.89
CA LEU A 220 -14.73 -19.41 -22.82
C LEU A 220 -14.45 -20.93 -22.88
N PRO A 221 -13.62 -21.45 -23.81
CA PRO A 221 -13.35 -22.90 -23.84
C PRO A 221 -12.69 -23.43 -22.56
N ALA A 222 -11.81 -22.64 -21.93
CA ALA A 222 -11.17 -23.02 -20.68
C ALA A 222 -12.16 -22.97 -19.50
N ILE A 223 -13.05 -21.97 -19.48
CA ILE A 223 -14.14 -21.88 -18.49
C ILE A 223 -15.06 -23.11 -18.59
N GLN A 224 -15.46 -23.48 -19.81
CA GLN A 224 -16.30 -24.65 -20.05
C GLN A 224 -15.59 -25.94 -19.61
N ALA A 225 -14.34 -26.12 -20.00
CA ALA A 225 -13.54 -27.28 -19.60
C ALA A 225 -13.40 -27.38 -18.07
N TYR A 226 -13.21 -26.24 -17.38
CA TYR A 226 -13.14 -26.21 -15.92
C TYR A 226 -14.46 -26.65 -15.26
N ILE A 227 -15.61 -26.16 -15.76
CA ILE A 227 -16.94 -26.55 -15.26
C ILE A 227 -17.22 -28.02 -15.56
N GLU A 228 -16.80 -28.54 -16.72
CA GLU A 228 -16.97 -29.94 -17.10
C GLU A 228 -16.11 -30.90 -16.26
N ALA A 229 -14.89 -30.48 -15.89
CA ALA A 229 -14.00 -31.25 -15.03
C ALA A 229 -14.40 -31.20 -13.55
N SER A 230 -15.24 -30.24 -13.16
CA SER A 230 -15.71 -30.11 -11.78
C SER A 230 -16.77 -31.18 -11.45
N PRO A 231 -16.87 -31.62 -10.17
CA PRO A 231 -18.02 -32.40 -9.70
C PRO A 231 -19.34 -31.67 -9.96
N GLU A 232 -20.50 -32.27 -9.62
CA GLU A 232 -21.83 -31.67 -9.82
C GLU A 232 -21.95 -30.20 -9.35
N HIS A 233 -21.14 -29.82 -8.35
CA HIS A 233 -21.07 -28.48 -7.81
C HIS A 233 -19.62 -27.96 -7.75
N VAL A 234 -19.45 -26.65 -7.92
CA VAL A 234 -18.19 -25.93 -7.71
C VAL A 234 -18.12 -25.45 -6.27
N ASP A 235 -17.16 -25.95 -5.50
CA ASP A 235 -16.88 -25.55 -4.12
C ASP A 235 -16.07 -24.24 -4.08
N LEU A 236 -16.72 -23.14 -3.67
CA LEU A 236 -16.10 -21.82 -3.70
C LEU A 236 -14.90 -21.71 -2.78
N ARG A 237 -14.91 -22.40 -1.63
CA ARG A 237 -13.78 -22.39 -0.70
C ARG A 237 -12.55 -22.98 -1.37
N LYS A 238 -12.69 -24.16 -1.99
CA LYS A 238 -11.58 -24.83 -2.70
C LYS A 238 -11.08 -23.99 -3.87
N VAL A 239 -11.99 -23.45 -4.69
CA VAL A 239 -11.67 -22.57 -5.82
C VAL A 239 -10.79 -21.40 -5.39
N PHE A 240 -11.22 -20.65 -4.36
CA PHE A 240 -10.52 -19.42 -3.98
C PHE A 240 -9.27 -19.66 -3.14
N LEU A 241 -9.18 -20.78 -2.41
CA LEU A 241 -7.92 -21.19 -1.77
C LEU A 241 -6.85 -21.57 -2.80
N ASP A 242 -7.20 -22.38 -3.80
CA ASP A 242 -6.28 -22.74 -4.88
C ASP A 242 -5.88 -21.51 -5.70
N TYR A 243 -6.85 -20.70 -6.11
CA TYR A 243 -6.59 -19.46 -6.84
C TYR A 243 -5.69 -18.50 -6.06
N ARG A 244 -5.89 -18.34 -4.74
CA ARG A 244 -5.03 -17.52 -3.87
C ARG A 244 -3.58 -18.01 -3.89
N ALA A 245 -3.35 -19.31 -3.82
CA ALA A 245 -2.00 -19.88 -3.85
C ALA A 245 -1.31 -19.61 -5.19
N ARG A 246 -2.00 -19.87 -6.31
CA ARG A 246 -1.49 -19.61 -7.67
C ARG A 246 -1.22 -18.13 -7.91
N MET A 247 -2.13 -17.27 -7.46
CA MET A 247 -1.99 -15.81 -7.50
C MET A 247 -0.76 -15.36 -6.70
N ALA A 248 -0.60 -15.82 -5.46
CA ALA A 248 0.54 -15.44 -4.62
C ALA A 248 1.88 -15.84 -5.27
N ALA A 249 1.96 -17.05 -5.85
CA ALA A 249 3.15 -17.51 -6.57
C ALA A 249 3.49 -16.62 -7.78
N PHE A 250 2.52 -16.35 -8.65
CA PHE A 250 2.71 -15.51 -9.83
C PHE A 250 3.07 -14.06 -9.45
N ASN A 251 2.31 -13.46 -8.55
CA ASN A 251 2.49 -12.05 -8.19
C ASN A 251 3.78 -11.85 -7.37
N GLY A 252 4.17 -12.82 -6.54
CA GLY A 252 5.47 -12.82 -5.87
C GLY A 252 6.63 -12.89 -6.87
N TRP A 253 6.49 -13.64 -7.96
CA TRP A 253 7.45 -13.62 -9.06
C TRP A 253 7.48 -12.26 -9.79
N VAL A 254 6.33 -11.67 -10.12
CA VAL A 254 6.27 -10.34 -10.78
C VAL A 254 6.99 -9.28 -9.93
N LYS A 255 6.76 -9.26 -8.61
CA LYS A 255 7.45 -8.34 -7.69
C LYS A 255 8.97 -8.44 -7.81
N ARG A 256 9.51 -9.67 -7.77
CA ARG A 256 10.96 -9.91 -7.95
C ARG A 256 11.48 -9.51 -9.32
N GLN A 257 10.68 -9.66 -10.38
CA GLN A 257 11.09 -9.19 -11.71
C GLN A 257 11.23 -7.67 -11.75
N LEU A 258 10.32 -6.94 -11.11
CA LEU A 258 10.40 -5.47 -11.05
C LEU A 258 11.60 -4.97 -10.23
N GLU A 259 12.15 -5.82 -9.35
CA GLU A 259 13.39 -5.58 -8.60
C GLU A 259 14.66 -5.86 -9.43
N ALA A 260 14.54 -6.49 -10.61
CA ALA A 260 15.68 -6.86 -11.43
C ALA A 260 16.42 -5.62 -11.99
N GLU A 261 17.74 -5.75 -12.14
CA GLU A 261 18.62 -4.68 -12.61
C GLU A 261 18.29 -4.19 -14.03
N THR A 262 17.52 -4.97 -14.80
CA THR A 262 17.05 -4.60 -16.14
C THR A 262 16.11 -3.39 -16.14
N PHE A 263 15.49 -3.05 -15.00
CA PHE A 263 14.56 -1.92 -14.87
C PHE A 263 15.24 -0.65 -14.34
N ILE A 264 16.40 -0.29 -14.91
CA ILE A 264 17.25 0.83 -14.47
C ILE A 264 16.45 2.12 -14.26
N ALA A 265 15.57 2.49 -15.20
CA ALA A 265 14.78 3.72 -15.10
C ALA A 265 13.78 3.72 -13.93
N LEU A 266 13.21 2.57 -13.60
CA LEU A 266 12.32 2.43 -12.45
C LEU A 266 13.10 2.64 -11.15
N HIS A 267 14.25 1.98 -11.03
CA HIS A 267 15.12 2.07 -9.85
C HIS A 267 15.68 3.46 -9.63
N ASP A 268 16.06 4.15 -10.71
CA ASP A 268 16.51 5.54 -10.65
C ASP A 268 15.40 6.47 -10.18
N TYR A 269 14.17 6.30 -10.71
CA TYR A 269 12.99 7.04 -10.26
C TYR A 269 12.70 6.83 -8.77
N ASP A 270 12.71 5.59 -8.30
CA ASP A 270 12.46 5.26 -6.89
C ASP A 270 13.56 5.83 -5.99
N THR A 271 14.82 5.77 -6.44
CA THR A 271 15.96 6.33 -5.73
C THR A 271 15.82 7.84 -5.58
N LEU A 272 15.42 8.56 -6.64
CA LEU A 272 15.16 10.00 -6.57
C LEU A 272 14.03 10.34 -5.60
N ASN A 273 12.92 9.61 -5.63
CA ASN A 273 11.82 9.81 -4.68
C ASN A 273 12.24 9.53 -3.24
N LYS A 274 13.00 8.46 -3.01
CA LYS A 274 13.55 8.14 -1.68
C LYS A 274 14.47 9.24 -1.17
N ARG A 275 15.42 9.68 -2.00
CA ARG A 275 16.34 10.78 -1.66
C ARG A 275 15.59 12.08 -1.38
N LYS A 276 14.52 12.37 -2.13
CA LYS A 276 13.65 13.53 -1.90
C LYS A 276 12.94 13.44 -0.56
N GLY A 277 12.35 12.29 -0.24
CA GLY A 277 11.68 12.05 1.04
C GLY A 277 12.62 12.26 2.23
N ILE A 278 13.83 11.70 2.15
CA ILE A 278 14.89 11.88 3.15
C ILE A 278 15.25 13.37 3.31
N ALA A 279 15.40 14.10 2.20
CA ALA A 279 15.74 15.51 2.23
C ALA A 279 14.61 16.37 2.84
N ASP A 280 13.36 16.06 2.52
CA ASP A 280 12.18 16.75 3.06
C ASP A 280 12.02 16.52 4.56
N GLU A 281 12.13 15.26 5.00
CA GLU A 281 12.06 14.91 6.41
C GLU A 281 13.19 15.61 7.18
N ARG A 282 14.41 15.61 6.65
CA ARG A 282 15.54 16.33 7.24
C ARG A 282 15.28 17.84 7.32
N MET A 283 14.77 18.44 6.26
CA MET A 283 14.45 19.88 6.23
C MET A 283 13.39 20.22 7.27
N PHE A 284 12.33 19.42 7.35
CA PHE A 284 11.27 19.56 8.35
C PHE A 284 11.84 19.49 9.76
N TRP A 285 12.63 18.46 10.07
CA TRP A 285 13.20 18.31 11.40
C TRP A 285 14.18 19.43 11.75
N LYS A 286 15.08 19.84 10.83
CA LYS A 286 15.98 20.98 11.04
C LYS A 286 15.22 22.28 11.32
N ALA A 287 14.13 22.53 10.61
CA ALA A 287 13.29 23.70 10.85
C ALA A 287 12.62 23.64 12.24
N MET A 288 12.08 22.46 12.61
CA MET A 288 11.44 22.24 13.90
C MET A 288 12.41 22.36 15.07
N THR A 289 13.51 21.60 15.05
CA THR A 289 14.54 21.61 16.11
C THR A 289 15.23 22.97 16.18
N GLY A 290 15.57 23.58 15.04
CA GLY A 290 16.13 24.92 14.98
C GLY A 290 15.22 25.96 15.64
N ASN A 291 13.92 25.93 15.34
CA ASN A 291 12.95 26.81 15.98
C ASN A 291 12.86 26.59 17.50
N TRP A 292 12.82 25.33 17.96
CA TRP A 292 12.79 25.02 19.39
C TRP A 292 14.08 25.46 20.10
N LEU A 293 15.25 25.24 19.50
CA LEU A 293 16.52 25.54 20.15
C LEU A 293 16.86 27.03 20.15
N LEU A 294 16.43 27.78 19.13
CA LEU A 294 16.74 29.21 18.97
C LEU A 294 15.69 30.12 19.60
N ASN A 295 14.40 29.81 19.43
CA ASN A 295 13.32 30.73 19.77
C ASN A 295 12.63 30.41 21.12
N TRP A 296 12.81 29.19 21.65
CA TRP A 296 12.15 28.79 22.90
C TRP A 296 13.12 28.87 24.07
N LYS A 297 12.71 29.60 25.11
CA LYS A 297 13.48 29.68 26.37
C LYS A 297 13.58 28.31 27.06
N VAL A 298 12.53 27.51 26.96
CA VAL A 298 12.48 26.11 27.42
C VAL A 298 11.94 25.27 26.26
N PRO A 299 12.80 24.53 25.55
CA PRO A 299 12.36 23.63 24.49
C PRO A 299 11.40 22.55 25.03
N PRO A 300 10.56 21.94 24.17
CA PRO A 300 9.74 20.79 24.56
C PRO A 300 10.59 19.64 25.09
N ASP A 301 10.15 18.98 26.18
CA ASP A 301 10.81 17.78 26.71
C ASP A 301 10.53 16.58 25.79
N PRO A 302 11.54 16.01 25.09
CA PRO A 302 11.36 14.86 24.22
C PRO A 302 10.77 13.66 24.94
N HIS A 303 11.09 13.46 26.23
CA HIS A 303 10.67 12.29 27.01
C HIS A 303 9.15 12.20 27.20
N VAL A 304 8.46 13.35 27.19
CA VAL A 304 6.98 13.41 27.23
C VAL A 304 6.35 12.91 25.93
N HIS A 305 7.10 12.94 24.83
CA HIS A 305 6.62 12.62 23.50
C HIS A 305 7.03 11.22 23.03
N LEU A 306 8.09 10.62 23.58
CA LEU A 306 8.56 9.29 23.19
C LEU A 306 7.47 8.21 23.20
N PRO A 307 6.54 8.15 24.19
CA PRO A 307 5.49 7.12 24.21
C PRO A 307 4.50 7.19 23.04
N LYS A 308 4.46 8.30 22.29
CA LYS A 308 3.63 8.43 21.08
C LYS A 308 4.25 7.74 19.87
N TYR A 309 5.56 7.49 19.90
CA TYR A 309 6.34 7.03 18.75
C TYR A 309 7.04 5.69 18.99
N LEU A 310 7.27 5.31 20.25
CA LEU A 310 7.98 4.10 20.62
C LEU A 310 7.02 3.11 21.30
N THR A 311 7.23 1.81 21.06
CA THR A 311 6.54 0.75 21.80
C THR A 311 7.03 0.68 23.24
N GLN A 312 6.27 0.03 24.13
CA GLN A 312 6.68 -0.14 25.53
C GLN A 312 8.06 -0.82 25.65
N ALA A 313 8.30 -1.88 24.87
CA ALA A 313 9.59 -2.58 24.87
C ALA A 313 10.75 -1.67 24.45
N GLN A 314 10.55 -0.79 23.47
CA GLN A 314 11.56 0.18 23.04
C GLN A 314 11.81 1.25 24.10
N LEU A 315 10.76 1.74 24.77
CA LEU A 315 10.89 2.70 25.87
C LEU A 315 11.69 2.11 27.03
N ASP A 316 11.42 0.85 27.39
CA ASP A 316 12.13 0.16 28.46
C ASP A 316 13.64 0.06 28.15
N GLU A 317 14.01 -0.15 26.89
CA GLU A 317 15.42 -0.14 26.46
C GLU A 317 16.03 1.26 26.46
N VAL A 318 15.29 2.27 25.99
CA VAL A 318 15.73 3.68 26.00
C VAL A 318 15.96 4.17 27.43
N TYR A 319 15.09 3.82 28.37
CA TYR A 319 15.18 4.25 29.76
C TYR A 319 16.17 3.46 30.63
N LYS A 320 16.70 2.34 30.14
CA LYS A 320 17.88 1.68 30.76
C LYS A 320 19.16 2.51 30.57
N LEU A 321 19.22 3.35 29.55
CA LEU A 321 20.38 4.20 29.27
C LEU A 321 20.34 5.47 30.14
N PRO A 322 21.51 6.06 30.50
CA PRO A 322 21.53 7.29 31.27
C PRO A 322 20.74 8.39 30.57
N ARG A 323 19.82 9.03 31.31
CA ARG A 323 18.93 10.07 30.77
C ARG A 323 19.74 11.21 30.14
N ASN A 324 19.32 11.63 28.95
CA ASN A 324 19.93 12.67 28.12
C ASN A 324 21.36 12.35 27.62
N SER A 325 21.85 11.12 27.81
CA SER A 325 23.14 10.72 27.24
C SER A 325 23.07 10.56 25.73
N LYS A 326 24.19 10.80 25.03
CA LYS A 326 24.27 10.60 23.57
C LYS A 326 23.83 9.18 23.16
N LYS A 327 24.22 8.15 23.93
CA LYS A 327 23.81 6.76 23.68
C LYS A 327 22.29 6.58 23.73
N GLN A 328 21.62 7.26 24.67
CA GLN A 328 20.16 7.24 24.74
C GLN A 328 19.54 7.91 23.51
N VAL A 329 20.03 9.09 23.13
CA VAL A 329 19.53 9.81 21.96
C VAL A 329 19.76 9.02 20.68
N ASP A 330 20.92 8.39 20.53
CA ASP A 330 21.23 7.55 19.36
C ASP A 330 20.30 6.34 19.26
N LEU A 331 19.92 5.74 20.39
CA LEU A 331 18.94 4.64 20.42
C LEU A 331 17.53 5.13 20.07
N VAL A 332 17.13 6.33 20.53
CA VAL A 332 15.86 6.94 20.12
C VAL A 332 15.86 7.20 18.61
N ILE A 333 16.96 7.77 18.09
CA ILE A 333 17.11 8.03 16.65
C ILE A 333 17.04 6.73 15.85
N SER A 334 17.67 5.64 16.29
CA SER A 334 17.62 4.37 15.55
C SER A 334 16.22 3.76 15.47
N TYR A 335 15.34 4.07 16.43
CA TYR A 335 13.93 3.67 16.37
C TYR A 335 13.06 4.58 15.51
N MET A 336 13.34 5.88 15.52
CA MET A 336 12.53 6.89 14.83
C MET A 336 12.96 7.11 13.37
N ASP A 337 14.26 7.19 13.09
CA ASP A 337 14.81 7.50 11.78
C ASP A 337 15.06 6.25 10.94
N LYS A 338 13.98 5.61 10.51
CA LYS A 338 14.05 4.46 9.59
C LYS A 338 14.51 4.86 8.18
N GLY A 339 14.38 6.13 7.82
CA GLY A 339 14.67 6.68 6.50
C GLY A 339 16.12 7.12 6.29
N GLY A 340 16.87 7.39 7.37
CA GLY A 340 18.21 7.99 7.30
C GLY A 340 18.18 9.49 7.07
N ALA A 341 17.13 10.17 7.56
CA ALA A 341 16.99 11.62 7.49
C ALA A 341 17.96 12.36 8.43
N VAL A 342 18.31 11.76 9.58
CA VAL A 342 19.15 12.37 10.61
C VAL A 342 20.62 12.30 10.20
N ASP A 343 21.10 13.42 9.65
CA ASP A 343 22.52 13.67 9.42
C ASP A 343 23.23 14.12 10.71
N ASP A 344 24.56 14.27 10.67
CA ASP A 344 25.36 14.63 11.86
C ASP A 344 24.94 15.96 12.49
N ALA A 345 24.53 16.93 11.65
CA ALA A 345 24.04 18.22 12.12
C ALA A 345 22.72 18.06 12.88
N LEU A 346 21.74 17.35 12.32
CA LEU A 346 20.46 17.12 12.99
C LEU A 346 20.62 16.23 14.23
N ARG A 347 21.58 15.29 14.22
CA ARG A 347 21.96 14.50 15.40
C ARG A 347 22.50 15.38 16.51
N ALA A 348 23.35 16.36 16.19
CA ALA A 348 23.85 17.33 17.16
C ALA A 348 22.72 18.18 17.76
N ASP A 349 21.76 18.63 16.94
CA ASP A 349 20.57 19.34 17.42
C ASP A 349 19.73 18.47 18.36
N ALA A 350 19.58 17.18 18.04
CA ALA A 350 18.88 16.24 18.91
C ALA A 350 19.60 16.07 20.26
N TYR A 351 20.93 15.96 20.27
CA TYR A 351 21.69 15.92 21.53
C TYR A 351 21.46 17.18 22.37
N GLU A 352 21.49 18.36 21.75
CA GLU A 352 21.25 19.63 22.44
C GLU A 352 19.82 19.71 23.01
N LEU A 353 18.83 19.25 22.24
CA LEU A 353 17.43 19.22 22.68
C LEU A 353 17.24 18.34 23.92
N PHE A 354 17.80 17.13 23.91
CA PHE A 354 17.75 16.24 25.07
C PHE A 354 18.56 16.80 26.25
N ALA A 355 19.72 17.44 26.01
CA ALA A 355 20.52 18.04 27.08
C ALA A 355 19.79 19.15 27.83
N ARG A 356 18.92 19.91 27.15
CA ARG A 356 18.07 20.97 27.75
C ARG A 356 16.82 20.44 28.45
N SER A 357 16.56 19.14 28.37
CA SER A 357 15.37 18.54 28.96
C SER A 357 15.52 18.42 30.48
N PRO A 358 14.46 18.70 31.25
CA PRO A 358 14.53 18.67 32.70
C PRO A 358 14.92 17.27 33.22
N PRO A 359 15.55 17.20 34.41
CA PRO A 359 15.80 15.93 35.08
C PRO A 359 14.48 15.17 35.27
N ALA A 360 14.55 13.85 35.38
CA ALA A 360 13.37 13.04 35.63
C ALA A 360 12.63 13.62 36.84
N GLN A 361 11.36 14.01 36.66
CA GLN A 361 10.56 14.38 37.81
C GLN A 361 10.44 13.12 38.69
N PRO A 362 10.67 13.22 40.01
CA PRO A 362 10.37 12.11 40.89
C PRO A 362 8.91 11.74 40.66
N GLU A 363 8.64 10.44 40.45
CA GLU A 363 7.29 9.94 40.27
C GLU A 363 6.44 10.52 41.40
N ARG A 364 5.43 11.34 41.06
CA ARG A 364 4.43 11.70 42.06
C ARG A 364 3.82 10.38 42.51
N PRO A 365 3.75 10.11 43.83
CA PRO A 365 3.09 8.92 44.34
C PRO A 365 1.74 8.79 43.64
N ARG A 366 1.48 7.64 43.01
CA ARG A 366 0.13 7.36 42.51
C ARG A 366 -0.79 7.44 43.71
N ALA A 367 -1.89 8.18 43.58
CA ALA A 367 -2.89 8.35 44.64
C ALA A 367 -3.64 7.04 45.00
N SER A 368 -3.09 5.87 44.64
CA SER A 368 -3.57 4.54 44.99
C SER A 368 -2.84 3.92 46.19
N ASP A 369 -1.76 4.54 46.68
CA ASP A 369 -0.92 3.97 47.75
C ASP A 369 -1.05 4.76 49.07
N ALA A 370 -2.15 5.50 49.23
CA ALA A 370 -2.56 6.11 50.49
C ALA A 370 -3.92 5.51 50.90
N ASP A 371 -3.89 4.26 51.34
CA ASP A 371 -4.86 3.68 52.27
C ASP A 371 -4.13 3.28 53.56
#